data_AF-A0A847WBP1-F1
#
_entry.id   AF-A0A847WBP1-F1
#
_cell.length_a   1.000
_cell.length_b   1.000
_cell.length_c   1.000
_cell.angle_alpha   90.00
_cell.angle_beta   90.00
_cell.angle_gamma   90.00
#
_symmetry.space_group_name_H-M   'P 1'
#
loop_
_entity.id
_entity.type
_entity.pdbx_description
1 polymer ?
#
loop_
_entity_poly.entity_id
_entity_poly.type
_entity_poly.pdbx_seq_one_letter_code
_entity_poly.pdbx_strand_id
1 'polypeptide(L)'
;MTPFNEIISGFNWSYLLNILKSVIPALVCIIIHEVCHGLAALALGDKTAKAKGRLSLNPLRHIDPFGLIMLAIFHIGWAKPVSVDMRNFKDPKKGMAITGLAGPLSNFVLAAVLLFIFGLSFSRL
;
A
#
# COMPACT_ATOMS: atom_id res chain seq x y z
N MET A 1 32.44 29.56 0.15
CA MET A 1 31.44 28.47 0.28
C MET A 1 32.19 27.15 0.18
N THR A 2 31.83 26.14 0.99
CA THR A 2 32.48 24.82 0.91
C THR A 2 32.04 24.09 -0.35
N PRO A 3 32.88 23.20 -0.94
CA PRO A 3 32.49 22.37 -2.10
C PRO A 3 31.18 21.60 -1.89
N PHE A 4 30.89 21.26 -0.63
CA PHE A 4 29.66 20.61 -0.21
C PHE A 4 28.40 21.47 -0.45
N ASN A 5 28.50 22.79 -0.28
CA ASN A 5 27.39 23.72 -0.50
C ASN A 5 27.04 23.90 -2.00
N GLU A 6 28.00 23.69 -2.91
CA GLU A 6 27.74 23.70 -4.36
C GLU A 6 27.03 22.42 -4.83
N ILE A 7 27.41 21.26 -4.28
CA ILE A 7 26.73 19.98 -4.56
C ILE A 7 25.26 20.03 -4.10
N ILE A 8 25.00 20.59 -2.92
CA ILE A 8 23.64 20.71 -2.36
C ILE A 8 22.78 21.71 -3.14
N SER A 9 23.36 22.81 -3.62
CA SER A 9 22.64 23.84 -4.37
C SER A 9 22.42 23.48 -5.85
N GLY A 10 23.29 22.62 -6.42
CA GLY A 10 23.07 22.04 -7.75
C GLY A 10 22.04 20.91 -7.79
N PHE A 11 21.63 20.37 -6.63
CA PHE A 11 20.63 19.30 -6.56
C PHE A 11 19.21 19.86 -6.71
N ASN A 12 18.46 19.32 -7.67
CA ASN A 12 17.12 19.82 -7.98
C ASN A 12 16.08 19.27 -6.98
N TRP A 13 15.91 19.98 -5.86
CA TRP A 13 15.01 19.60 -4.77
C TRP A 13 13.55 19.37 -5.21
N SER A 14 13.12 20.03 -6.29
CA SER A 14 11.79 19.86 -6.86
C SER A 14 11.51 18.42 -7.33
N TYR A 15 12.52 17.76 -7.90
CA TYR A 15 12.41 16.38 -8.37
C TYR A 15 12.20 15.40 -7.21
N LEU A 16 12.98 15.56 -6.13
CA LEU A 16 12.82 14.77 -4.92
C LEU A 16 11.42 14.93 -4.31
N LEU A 17 10.93 16.18 -4.23
CA LEU A 17 9.59 16.47 -3.73
C LEU A 17 8.50 15.82 -4.59
N ASN A 18 8.65 15.81 -5.92
CA ASN A 18 7.69 15.17 -6.83
C ASN A 18 7.65 13.65 -6.67
N ILE A 19 8.81 13.01 -6.47
CA ILE A 19 8.86 11.57 -6.17
C ILE A 19 8.16 11.27 -4.84
N LEU A 20 8.48 12.03 -3.78
CA LEU A 20 7.88 11.83 -2.45
C LEU A 20 6.36 11.98 -2.48
N LYS A 21 5.84 12.98 -3.22
CA LYS A 21 4.40 13.21 -3.40
C LYS A 21 3.68 12.04 -4.08
N SER A 22 4.36 11.26 -4.91
CA SER A 22 3.76 10.11 -5.61
C SER A 22 3.95 8.81 -4.84
N VAL A 23 5.13 8.59 -4.26
CA VAL A 23 5.49 7.32 -3.60
C VAL A 23 4.78 7.14 -2.26
N ILE A 24 4.71 8.19 -1.44
CA ILE A 24 4.10 8.09 -0.10
C ILE A 24 2.62 7.66 -0.18
N PRO A 25 1.75 8.33 -0.96
CA PRO A 25 0.36 7.89 -1.09
C PRO A 25 0.25 6.50 -1.72
N ALA A 26 1.08 6.18 -2.72
CA ALA A 26 1.07 4.86 -3.35
C ALA A 26 1.37 3.73 -2.34
N LEU A 27 2.36 3.93 -1.46
CA LEU A 27 2.68 2.99 -0.40
C LEU A 27 1.51 2.82 0.58
N VAL A 28 0.90 3.92 1.02
CA VAL A 28 -0.27 3.86 1.91
C VAL A 28 -1.41 3.09 1.26
N CYS A 29 -1.67 3.35 -0.02
CA CYS A 29 -2.72 2.68 -0.80
C CYS A 29 -2.46 1.17 -0.90
N ILE A 30 -1.24 0.74 -1.24
CA ILE A 30 -0.87 -0.68 -1.32
C ILE A 30 -0.95 -1.38 0.05
N ILE A 31 -0.54 -0.71 1.13
CA ILE A 31 -0.62 -1.30 2.48
C ILE A 31 -2.08 -1.55 2.87
N ILE A 32 -2.95 -0.56 2.66
CA ILE A 32 -4.37 -0.70 2.97
C ILE A 32 -5.00 -1.81 2.11
N HIS A 33 -4.65 -1.86 0.81
CA HIS A 33 -5.09 -2.90 -0.12
C HIS A 33 -4.78 -4.32 0.38
N GLU A 34 -3.52 -4.56 0.74
CA GLU A 34 -3.04 -5.85 1.25
C GLU A 34 -3.64 -6.21 2.61
N VAL A 35 -3.74 -5.23 3.52
CA VAL A 35 -4.37 -5.44 4.83
C VAL A 35 -5.85 -5.78 4.67
N CYS A 36 -6.56 -5.15 3.73
CA CYS A 36 -7.96 -5.45 3.44
C CYS A 36 -8.16 -6.85 2.85
N HIS A 37 -7.25 -7.35 2.01
CA HIS A 37 -7.25 -8.77 1.63
C HIS A 37 -7.17 -9.68 2.87
N GLY A 38 -6.23 -9.42 3.77
CA GLY A 38 -6.08 -10.19 5.00
C GLY A 38 -7.29 -10.09 5.94
N LEU A 39 -7.91 -8.91 6.06
CA LEU A 39 -9.09 -8.69 6.89
C LEU A 39 -10.33 -9.38 6.33
N ALA A 40 -10.52 -9.34 5.01
CA ALA A 40 -11.60 -10.06 4.35
C ALA A 40 -11.43 -11.57 4.51
N ALA A 41 -10.21 -12.09 4.32
CA ALA A 41 -9.90 -13.48 4.58
C ALA A 41 -10.21 -13.88 6.03
N LEU A 42 -9.83 -13.05 7.00
CA LEU A 42 -10.13 -13.24 8.42
C LEU A 42 -11.64 -13.26 8.71
N ALA A 43 -12.40 -12.35 8.10
CA ALA A 43 -13.86 -12.29 8.25
C ALA A 43 -14.55 -13.53 7.65
N LEU A 44 -13.96 -14.11 6.59
CA LEU A 44 -14.44 -15.34 5.94
C LEU A 44 -13.98 -16.63 6.65
N GLY A 45 -13.15 -16.52 7.69
CA GLY A 45 -12.71 -17.63 8.54
C GLY A 45 -11.23 -17.99 8.42
N ASP A 46 -10.48 -17.40 7.48
CA ASP A 46 -9.06 -17.66 7.29
C ASP A 46 -8.19 -16.82 8.25
N LYS A 47 -7.64 -17.48 9.27
CA LYS A 47 -6.76 -16.85 10.26
C LYS A 47 -5.29 -16.80 9.82
N THR A 48 -4.93 -17.27 8.62
CA THR A 48 -3.53 -17.40 8.16
C THR A 48 -2.79 -16.06 8.17
N ALA A 49 -3.40 -15.00 7.62
CA ALA A 49 -2.81 -13.67 7.60
C ALA A 49 -2.60 -13.09 9.01
N LYS A 50 -3.57 -13.32 9.91
CA LYS A 50 -3.51 -12.90 11.31
C LYS A 50 -2.43 -13.64 12.09
N ALA A 51 -2.35 -14.96 11.92
CA ALA A 51 -1.35 -15.81 12.59
C ALA A 51 0.08 -15.46 12.19
N LYS A 52 0.30 -15.02 10.94
CA LYS A 52 1.60 -14.55 10.46
C LYS A 52 1.92 -13.10 10.82
N GLY A 53 1.06 -12.42 11.58
CA GLY A 53 1.25 -11.01 11.96
C GLY A 53 1.28 -10.04 10.78
N ARG A 54 0.65 -10.42 9.66
CA ARG A 54 0.61 -9.65 8.40
C ARG A 54 -0.54 -8.64 8.35
N LEU A 55 -1.44 -8.63 9.32
CA LEU A 55 -2.45 -7.59 9.53
C LEU A 55 -1.83 -6.38 10.25
N SER A 56 -0.87 -5.70 9.63
CA SER A 56 -0.17 -4.57 10.23
C SER A 56 -0.08 -3.42 9.25
N LEU A 57 -0.29 -2.19 9.72
CA LEU A 57 -0.06 -0.99 8.91
C LEU A 57 1.44 -0.65 8.77
N ASN A 58 2.34 -1.51 9.26
CA ASN A 58 3.77 -1.30 9.14
C ASN A 58 4.23 -1.56 7.69
N PRO A 59 4.69 -0.53 6.94
CA PRO A 59 5.15 -0.67 5.55
C PRO A 59 6.29 -1.67 5.42
N LEU A 60 7.19 -1.73 6.41
CA LEU A 60 8.37 -2.60 6.39
C LEU A 60 8.01 -4.09 6.36
N ARG A 61 6.81 -4.46 6.83
CA ARG A 61 6.33 -5.85 6.79
C ARG A 61 5.74 -6.26 5.43
N HIS A 62 5.43 -5.27 4.60
CA HIS A 62 4.82 -5.43 3.28
C HIS A 62 5.82 -5.17 2.15
N ILE A 63 7.01 -4.66 2.46
CA ILE A 63 8.08 -4.48 1.47
C ILE A 63 8.84 -5.80 1.30
N ASP A 64 9.04 -6.18 0.04
CA ASP A 64 10.00 -7.21 -0.31
C ASP A 64 11.37 -6.56 -0.59
N PRO A 65 12.45 -6.94 0.12
CA PRO A 65 13.78 -6.34 -0.09
C PRO A 65 14.28 -6.48 -1.53
N PHE A 66 13.95 -7.58 -2.20
CA PHE A 66 14.33 -7.79 -3.59
C PHE A 66 13.48 -6.91 -4.52
N GLY A 67 12.17 -6.84 -4.26
CA GLY A 67 11.28 -5.91 -4.96
C GLY A 67 11.70 -4.44 -4.80
N LEU A 68 12.22 -4.06 -3.63
CA LEU A 68 12.76 -2.73 -3.36
C LEU A 68 14.07 -2.46 -4.15
N ILE A 69 14.96 -3.45 -4.22
CA ILE A 69 16.18 -3.35 -5.04
C ILE A 69 15.82 -3.20 -6.52
N MET A 70 14.87 -3.98 -7.01
CA MET A 70 14.38 -3.88 -8.39
C MET A 70 13.73 -2.54 -8.67
N LEU A 71 12.97 -1.99 -7.71
CA LEU A 71 12.41 -0.65 -7.83
C LEU A 71 13.50 0.42 -7.93
N ALA A 72 14.58 0.29 -7.16
CA ALA A 72 15.68 1.25 -7.16
C ALA A 72 16.49 1.23 -8.46
N ILE A 73 16.69 0.06 -9.08
CA ILE A 73 17.54 -0.10 -10.26
C ILE A 73 16.72 0.04 -11.56
N PHE A 74 15.57 -0.63 -11.63
CA PHE A 74 14.78 -0.78 -12.85
C PHE A 74 13.47 0.01 -12.81
N HIS A 75 13.17 0.71 -11.71
CA HIS A 75 11.88 1.40 -11.50
C HIS A 75 10.66 0.46 -11.58
N ILE A 76 10.89 -0.85 -11.42
CA ILE A 76 9.88 -1.90 -11.37
C ILE A 76 10.05 -2.64 -10.05
N GLY A 77 9.04 -2.64 -9.20
CA GLY A 77 9.07 -3.32 -7.91
C GLY A 77 7.71 -3.85 -7.49
N TRP A 78 7.70 -4.77 -6.54
CA TRP A 78 6.50 -5.39 -6.00
C TRP A 78 6.54 -5.43 -4.47
N ALA A 79 5.35 -5.43 -3.87
CA ALA A 79 5.17 -5.65 -2.45
C ALA A 79 5.09 -7.15 -2.14
N LYS A 80 5.32 -7.50 -0.88
CA LYS A 80 5.18 -8.86 -0.36
C LYS A 80 3.70 -9.13 -0.10
N PRO A 81 3.05 -10.05 -0.85
CA PRO A 81 1.62 -10.26 -0.73
C PRO A 81 1.21 -10.90 0.61
N VAL A 82 -0.01 -10.60 1.04
CA VAL A 82 -0.64 -11.28 2.18
C VAL A 82 -1.04 -12.70 1.80
N SER A 83 -0.70 -13.67 2.65
CA SER A 83 -1.04 -15.07 2.39
C SER A 83 -2.49 -15.35 2.79
N VAL A 84 -3.26 -15.88 1.85
CA VAL A 84 -4.65 -16.32 2.02
C VAL A 84 -4.72 -17.81 1.75
N ASP A 85 -5.38 -18.57 2.64
CA ASP A 85 -5.58 -20.01 2.49
C ASP A 85 -7.05 -20.33 2.20
N MET A 86 -7.31 -20.72 0.96
CA MET A 86 -8.65 -21.03 0.45
C MET A 86 -9.34 -22.16 1.21
N ARG A 87 -8.57 -23.06 1.84
CA ARG A 87 -9.09 -24.24 2.55
C ARG A 87 -9.80 -23.88 3.84
N ASN A 88 -9.53 -22.68 4.38
CA ASN A 88 -10.17 -22.19 5.60
C ASN A 88 -11.53 -21.53 5.34
N PHE A 89 -11.92 -21.34 4.07
CA PHE A 89 -13.22 -20.76 3.72
C PHE A 89 -14.34 -21.80 3.74
N LYS A 90 -15.53 -21.39 4.21
CA LYS A 90 -16.76 -22.22 4.12
C LYS A 90 -17.13 -22.57 2.67
N ASP A 91 -16.96 -21.60 1.76
CA ASP A 91 -17.10 -21.79 0.32
C ASP A 91 -15.81 -21.26 -0.34
N PRO A 92 -14.92 -22.16 -0.78
CA PRO A 92 -13.62 -21.82 -1.36
C PRO A 92 -13.72 -20.78 -2.48
N LYS A 93 -14.66 -20.95 -3.41
CA LYS A 93 -14.78 -20.11 -4.61
C LYS A 93 -15.26 -18.71 -4.25
N LYS A 94 -16.32 -18.63 -3.43
CA LYS A 94 -16.85 -17.34 -2.99
C LYS A 94 -15.88 -16.62 -2.07
N GLY A 95 -15.22 -17.34 -1.16
CA GLY A 95 -14.25 -16.78 -0.24
C GLY A 95 -13.05 -16.17 -0.96
N MET A 96 -12.54 -16.85 -1.98
CA MET A 96 -11.46 -16.33 -2.81
C MET A 96 -11.91 -15.11 -3.64
N ALA A 97 -13.12 -15.13 -4.22
CA ALA A 97 -13.65 -14.00 -4.99
C ALA A 97 -13.83 -12.75 -4.11
N ILE A 98 -14.46 -12.89 -2.93
CA ILE A 98 -14.67 -11.78 -1.99
C ILE A 98 -13.32 -11.25 -1.50
N THR A 99 -12.40 -12.14 -1.13
CA THR A 99 -11.07 -11.74 -0.67
C THR A 99 -10.32 -11.00 -1.77
N GLY A 100 -10.34 -11.49 -3.01
CA GLY A 100 -9.68 -10.85 -4.16
C GLY A 100 -10.29 -9.49 -4.53
N LEU A 101 -11.58 -9.28 -4.28
CA LEU A 101 -12.24 -7.98 -4.50
C LEU A 101 -12.01 -7.00 -3.34
N ALA A 102 -11.72 -7.48 -2.13
CA ALA A 102 -11.58 -6.64 -0.94
C ALA A 102 -10.44 -5.61 -1.07
N GLY A 103 -9.31 -5.99 -1.67
CA GLY A 103 -8.19 -5.08 -1.93
C GLY A 103 -8.60 -3.93 -2.83
N PRO A 104 -9.01 -4.17 -4.09
CA PRO A 104 -9.43 -3.11 -5.01
C PRO A 104 -10.54 -2.24 -4.43
N LEU A 105 -11.55 -2.84 -3.78
CA LEU A 105 -12.64 -2.12 -3.16
C LEU A 105 -12.16 -1.17 -2.06
N SER A 106 -11.15 -1.56 -1.27
CA SER A 106 -10.58 -0.69 -0.24
C SER A 106 -9.94 0.57 -0.82
N ASN A 107 -9.31 0.50 -1.99
CA ASN A 107 -8.73 1.66 -2.66
C ASN A 107 -9.83 2.60 -3.18
N PHE A 108 -10.93 2.07 -3.70
CA PHE A 108 -12.09 2.88 -4.10
C PHE A 108 -12.72 3.60 -2.91
N VAL A 109 -12.89 2.89 -1.78
CA VAL A 109 -13.41 3.49 -0.54
C VAL A 109 -12.45 4.56 -0.02
N LEU A 110 -11.14 4.29 -0.01
CA LEU A 110 -10.13 5.25 0.40
C LEU A 110 -10.14 6.51 -0.48
N ALA A 111 -10.22 6.34 -1.80
CA ALA A 111 -10.33 7.45 -2.74
C ALA A 111 -11.60 8.28 -2.49
N ALA A 112 -12.75 7.64 -2.30
CA ALA A 112 -14.01 8.32 -2.02
C ALA A 112 -13.95 9.12 -0.71
N VAL A 113 -13.38 8.55 0.36
CA VAL A 113 -13.19 9.25 1.65
C VAL A 113 -12.25 10.44 1.51
N LEU A 114 -11.11 10.27 0.84
CA LEU A 114 -10.16 11.36 0.62
C LEU A 114 -10.74 12.50 -0.23
N LEU A 115 -11.48 12.16 -1.29
CA LEU A 115 -12.18 13.14 -2.12
C LEU A 115 -13.25 13.89 -1.32
N PHE A 116 -14.01 13.18 -0.48
CA PHE A 116 -15.01 13.79 0.38
C PHE A 116 -14.38 14.78 1.37
N ILE A 117 -13.29 14.39 2.04
CA ILE A 117 -12.55 15.27 2.97
C ILE A 117 -11.99 16.48 2.23
N PHE A 118 -11.39 16.27 1.05
CA PHE A 118 -10.86 17.35 0.22
C PHE A 118 -11.96 18.33 -0.18
N GLY A 119 -13.12 17.82 -0.61
CA GLY A 119 -14.29 18.64 -0.95
C GLY A 119 -14.81 19.46 0.22
N LEU A 120 -14.87 18.90 1.43
CA LEU A 120 -15.23 19.63 2.65
C LEU A 120 -14.21 20.71 3.03
N SER A 121 -12.93 20.50 2.72
CA SER A 121 -11.87 21.47 2.97
C SER A 121 -11.92 22.63 1.99
N PHE A 122 -12.31 22.37 0.73
CA PHE A 122 -12.41 23.39 -0.32
C PHE A 122 -13.71 24.20 -0.26
N SER A 123 -14.81 23.61 0.24
CA SER A 123 -16.08 24.34 0.43
C SER A 123 -16.06 25.36 1.58
N ARG A 124 -14.96 25.43 2.34
CA ARG A 124 -14.73 26.38 3.43
C ARG A 124 -13.75 27.52 3.08
N LEU A 125 -13.25 27.56 1.84
CA LEU A 125 -12.44 28.64 1.28
C LEU A 125 -13.27 29.42 0.26
#